data_AF-V7APR0-F1
#
_entry.id   AF-V7APR0-F1
#
_cell.length_a   1.000
_cell.length_b   1.000
_cell.length_c   1.000
_cell.angle_alpha   90.00
_cell.angle_beta   90.00
_cell.angle_gamma   90.00
#
_symmetry.space_group_name_H-M   'P 1'
#
loop_
_entity.id
_entity.type
_entity.pdbx_description
1 polymer ?
#
loop_
_entity_poly.entity_id
_entity_poly.type
_entity_poly.pdbx_seq_one_letter_code
_entity_poly.pdbx_strand_id
1 'polypeptide(L)'
;MGEGHSVSFTVPQDRVVKGMALCVVYLSTSEIIEPELSTVLIVNYTKFTCQIHNHGTVISFNNEDWADIMSNLGSGDKVEIFVSFGNRLVVKNTSVYLICSESMPKKNSFTRFIKKFVM
;
A
#
# COMPACT_ATOMS: atom_id res chain seq x y z
N MET A 1 12.01 -9.36 10.18
CA MET A 1 10.98 -9.49 9.13
C MET A 1 11.66 -10.06 7.89
N GLY A 2 11.02 -10.97 7.16
CA GLY A 2 11.59 -11.57 5.95
C GLY A 2 11.50 -10.63 4.74
N GLU A 3 12.16 -11.00 3.65
CA GLU A 3 12.04 -10.32 2.36
C GLU A 3 10.58 -10.28 1.88
N GLY A 4 10.16 -9.16 1.27
CA GLY A 4 8.80 -8.98 0.72
C GLY A 4 7.78 -8.32 1.65
N HIS A 5 8.06 -8.14 2.94
CA HIS A 5 7.16 -7.48 3.90
C HIS A 5 7.21 -5.94 3.86
N SER A 6 8.11 -5.36 3.07
CA SER A 6 8.19 -3.92 2.91
C SER A 6 8.43 -3.53 1.46
N VAL A 7 8.13 -2.27 1.16
CA VAL A 7 8.45 -1.65 -0.12
C VAL A 7 8.88 -0.21 0.12
N SER A 8 10.04 0.15 -0.42
CA SER A 8 10.57 1.50 -0.40
C SER A 8 10.32 2.20 -1.72
N PHE A 9 9.97 3.48 -1.68
CA PHE A 9 9.85 4.32 -2.87
C PHE A 9 10.19 5.78 -2.55
N THR A 10 10.43 6.55 -3.61
CA THR A 10 10.54 8.01 -3.54
C THR A 10 9.29 8.62 -4.12
N VAL A 11 8.68 9.56 -3.41
CA VAL A 11 7.50 10.28 -3.90
C VAL A 11 7.90 11.07 -5.16
N PRO A 12 7.17 10.92 -6.29
CA PRO A 12 7.47 11.63 -7.53
C PRO A 12 7.53 13.14 -7.33
N GLN A 13 8.50 13.79 -7.97
CA GLN A 13 8.65 15.25 -7.90
C GLN A 13 7.91 16.00 -9.01
N ASP A 14 7.72 15.34 -10.15
CA ASP A 14 7.13 15.87 -11.37
C ASP A 14 5.60 15.74 -11.41
N ARG A 15 5.00 15.04 -10.45
CA ARG A 15 3.55 14.71 -10.47
C ARG A 15 2.90 14.83 -9.11
N VAL A 16 1.63 15.19 -9.11
CA VAL A 16 0.80 15.22 -7.90
C VAL A 16 0.20 13.83 -7.67
N VAL A 17 0.62 13.19 -6.57
CA VAL A 17 0.00 11.94 -6.08
C VAL A 17 -1.42 12.26 -5.57
N LYS A 18 -2.40 11.51 -6.08
CA LYS A 18 -3.83 11.63 -5.74
C LYS A 18 -4.38 10.41 -5.03
N GLY A 19 -3.66 9.29 -5.07
CA GLY A 19 -4.05 8.03 -4.46
C GLY A 19 -2.88 7.06 -4.40
N MET A 20 -3.06 5.98 -3.64
CA MET A 20 -2.13 4.87 -3.56
C MET A 20 -2.88 3.55 -3.49
N ALA A 21 -2.38 2.53 -4.17
CA ALA A 21 -2.83 1.15 -4.01
C ALA A 21 -1.66 0.27 -3.56
N LEU A 22 -1.88 -0.49 -2.49
CA LEU A 22 -0.92 -1.44 -1.94
C LEU A 22 -1.31 -2.84 -2.37
N CYS A 23 -0.39 -3.56 -3.01
CA CYS A 23 -0.56 -4.93 -3.44
C CYS A 23 0.40 -5.82 -2.67
N VAL A 24 -0.14 -6.85 -2.00
CA VAL A 24 0.67 -7.82 -1.27
C VAL A 24 0.41 -9.21 -1.83
N VAL A 25 1.48 -9.83 -2.32
CA VAL A 25 1.48 -11.23 -2.77
C VAL A 25 1.90 -12.10 -1.60
N TYR A 26 1.09 -13.11 -1.27
CA TYR A 26 1.34 -14.03 -0.17
C TYR A 26 1.07 -15.47 -0.58
N LEU A 27 1.60 -16.42 0.19
CA LEU A 27 1.26 -17.83 0.12
C LEU A 27 0.50 -18.24 1.38
N SER A 28 -0.58 -19.01 1.21
CA SER A 28 -1.27 -19.72 2.29
C SER A 28 -0.77 -21.16 2.37
N THR A 29 -0.53 -21.67 3.58
CA THR A 29 -0.18 -23.09 3.81
C THR A 29 -1.39 -23.99 4.06
N SER A 30 -2.63 -23.46 4.05
CA SER A 30 -3.88 -24.18 4.36
C SER A 30 -4.99 -23.84 3.35
N GLU A 31 -5.99 -24.73 3.24
CA GLU A 31 -7.25 -24.47 2.51
C GLU A 31 -7.86 -23.14 2.99
N ILE A 32 -7.83 -22.16 2.08
CA ILE A 32 -8.57 -20.90 2.07
C ILE A 32 -8.75 -20.25 3.45
N ILE A 33 -7.68 -19.62 3.96
CA ILE A 33 -7.77 -18.67 5.07
C ILE A 33 -8.01 -17.28 4.47
N GLU A 34 -9.04 -16.57 4.94
CA GLU A 34 -9.21 -15.16 4.59
C GLU A 34 -7.97 -14.37 5.03
N PRO A 35 -7.32 -13.62 4.13
CA PRO A 35 -6.15 -12.84 4.48
C PRO A 35 -6.54 -11.75 5.47
N GLU A 36 -5.91 -11.74 6.64
CA GLU A 36 -6.11 -10.70 7.63
C GLU A 36 -4.89 -9.78 7.62
N LEU A 37 -4.97 -8.64 6.93
CA LEU A 37 -3.89 -7.65 6.97
C LEU A 37 -3.96 -6.91 8.32
N SER A 38 -3.06 -7.20 9.24
CA SER A 38 -3.16 -6.70 10.62
C SER A 38 -2.77 -5.23 10.73
N THR A 39 -1.67 -4.84 10.05
CA THR A 39 -1.05 -3.53 10.23
C THR A 39 -0.34 -3.07 8.96
N VAL A 40 -0.51 -1.79 8.64
CA VAL A 40 0.30 -1.04 7.67
C VAL A 40 1.09 0.02 8.43
N LEU A 41 2.40 -0.01 8.30
CA LEU A 41 3.31 0.98 8.86
C LEU A 41 3.87 1.83 7.72
N ILE A 42 3.72 3.14 7.80
CA ILE A 42 4.29 4.08 6.82
C ILE A 42 5.38 4.88 7.51
N VAL A 43 6.62 4.68 7.07
CA VAL A 43 7.79 5.41 7.57
C VAL A 43 8.23 6.41 6.51
N ASN A 44 8.25 7.69 6.85
CA ASN A 44 8.86 8.71 6.00
C ASN A 44 10.22 9.10 6.58
N TYR A 45 11.28 8.67 5.92
CA TYR A 45 12.67 8.91 6.35
C TYR A 45 13.12 10.36 6.14
N THR A 46 12.48 11.09 5.24
CA THR A 46 12.81 12.50 4.98
C THR A 46 12.23 13.41 6.06
N LYS A 47 11.00 13.11 6.51
CA LYS A 47 10.30 13.88 7.54
C LYS A 47 10.45 13.31 8.97
N PHE A 48 11.09 12.15 9.12
CA PHE A 48 11.26 11.44 10.40
C PHE A 48 9.93 11.13 11.10
N THR A 49 8.93 10.72 10.32
CA THR A 49 7.59 10.38 10.83
C THR A 49 7.30 8.90 10.63
N CYS A 50 6.37 8.39 11.44
CA CYS A 50 5.96 7.01 11.45
C CYS A 50 4.45 6.96 11.74
N GLN A 51 3.67 6.42 10.81
CA GLN A 51 2.22 6.26 10.93
C GLN A 51 1.86 4.77 10.97
N ILE A 52 1.04 4.38 11.94
CA ILE A 52 0.57 3.00 12.11
C ILE A 52 -0.93 2.99 11.83
N HIS A 53 -1.34 2.17 10.86
CA HIS A 53 -2.74 1.98 10.53
C HIS A 53 -3.14 0.51 10.71
N ASN A 54 -4.08 0.26 11.63
CA ASN A 54 -4.60 -1.07 11.96
C ASN A 54 -6.06 -1.13 11.53
N HIS A 55 -6.40 -1.86 10.46
CA HIS A 55 -7.78 -1.89 9.94
C HIS A 55 -8.37 -3.30 9.73
N GLY A 56 -7.77 -4.37 10.28
CA GLY A 56 -8.36 -5.72 10.25
C GLY A 56 -8.45 -6.33 8.84
N THR A 57 -9.47 -7.14 8.56
CA THR A 57 -9.52 -8.09 7.41
C THR A 57 -9.42 -7.44 6.02
N VAL A 58 -9.84 -6.18 5.85
CA VAL A 58 -9.70 -5.43 4.58
C VAL A 58 -9.34 -3.98 4.90
N ILE A 59 -8.10 -3.58 4.59
CA ILE A 59 -7.66 -2.19 4.75
C ILE A 59 -8.07 -1.39 3.53
N SER A 60 -9.25 -0.77 3.59
CA SER A 60 -9.58 0.37 2.76
C SER A 60 -9.42 1.63 3.58
N PHE A 61 -8.48 2.49 3.21
CA PHE A 61 -8.34 3.81 3.80
C PHE A 61 -9.52 4.68 3.36
N ASN A 62 -10.25 5.25 4.32
CA ASN A 62 -11.32 6.21 4.01
C ASN A 62 -10.70 7.57 3.60
N ASN A 63 -11.54 8.57 3.30
CA ASN A 63 -11.04 9.89 2.89
C ASN A 63 -10.23 10.62 3.98
N GLU A 64 -10.55 10.38 5.25
CA GLU A 64 -9.85 10.99 6.39
C GLU A 64 -8.49 10.32 6.63
N ASP A 65 -8.45 8.98 6.61
CA ASP A 65 -7.20 8.20 6.66
C ASP A 65 -6.27 8.60 5.50
N TRP A 66 -6.85 8.78 4.30
CA TRP A 66 -6.09 9.22 3.14
C TRP A 66 -5.54 10.64 3.31
N ALA A 67 -6.31 11.56 3.90
CA ALA A 67 -5.84 12.92 4.16
C ALA A 67 -4.67 12.93 5.15
N ASP A 68 -4.71 12.10 6.19
CA ASP A 68 -3.62 11.95 7.16
C ASP A 68 -2.35 11.37 6.51
N ILE A 69 -2.49 10.28 5.76
CA ILE A 69 -1.37 9.68 5.00
C ILE A 69 -0.77 10.71 4.05
N MET A 70 -1.59 11.43 3.28
CA MET A 70 -1.10 12.41 2.31
C MET A 70 -0.42 13.61 2.96
N SER A 71 -0.87 14.05 4.13
CA SER A 71 -0.20 15.12 4.87
C SER A 71 1.26 14.75 5.18
N ASN A 72 1.52 13.45 5.36
CA ASN A 72 2.84 12.93 5.65
C ASN A 72 3.70 12.70 4.40
N LEU A 73 3.15 12.73 3.18
CA LEU A 73 3.88 12.46 1.93
C LEU A 73 4.15 13.74 1.15
N GLY A 74 5.42 14.12 1.04
CA GLY A 74 5.91 15.27 0.27
C GLY A 74 6.67 14.84 -0.99
N SER A 75 6.70 15.73 -1.99
CA SER A 75 7.50 15.55 -3.22
C SER A 75 8.97 15.26 -2.89
N GLY A 76 9.50 14.15 -3.42
CA GLY A 76 10.89 13.72 -3.18
C GLY A 76 11.14 12.99 -1.86
N ASP A 77 10.13 12.83 -1.00
CA ASP A 77 10.30 12.12 0.26
C ASP A 77 10.63 10.64 0.04
N LYS A 78 11.53 10.12 0.88
CA LYS A 78 11.88 8.70 0.93
C LYS A 78 10.96 7.99 1.92
N VAL A 79 10.19 7.04 1.41
CA VAL A 79 9.12 6.38 2.15
C VAL A 79 9.32 4.87 2.09
N GLU A 80 9.08 4.20 3.20
CA GLU A 80 8.97 2.75 3.24
C GLU A 80 7.67 2.35 3.92
N ILE A 81 6.95 1.42 3.28
CA ILE A 81 5.72 0.86 3.80
C ILE A 81 6.01 -0.57 4.23
N PHE A 82 5.69 -0.90 5.49
CA PHE A 82 5.72 -2.27 6.00
C PHE A 82 4.31 -2.80 6.16
N VAL A 83 4.16 -4.08 5.90
CA VAL A 83 2.90 -4.81 6.03
C VAL A 83 3.06 -6.01 6.95
N SER A 84 2.09 -6.18 7.83
CA SER A 84 1.96 -7.35 8.68
C SER A 84 0.60 -8.00 8.42
N PHE A 85 0.59 -9.33 8.38
CA PHE A 85 -0.63 -10.13 8.30
C PHE A 85 -0.82 -10.89 9.60
N GLY A 86 -2.07 -10.95 10.06
CA GLY A 86 -2.53 -11.98 10.98
C GLY A 86 -2.57 -13.32 10.26
N ASN A 87 -2.30 -14.40 11.00
CA ASN A 87 -2.30 -15.80 10.55
C ASN A 87 -1.04 -16.25 9.77
N ARG A 88 -1.00 -17.57 9.49
CA ARG A 88 0.14 -18.32 8.91
C ARG A 88 0.39 -18.01 7.42
N LEU A 89 0.29 -16.75 7.00
CA LEU A 89 0.56 -16.32 5.64
C LEU A 89 2.03 -15.95 5.48
N VAL A 90 2.65 -16.44 4.41
CA VAL A 90 4.03 -16.08 4.06
C VAL A 90 3.97 -15.00 2.98
N VAL A 91 4.32 -13.77 3.33
CA VAL A 91 4.42 -12.67 2.35
C VAL A 91 5.59 -12.96 1.41
N LYS A 92 5.35 -12.81 0.11
CA LYS A 92 6.35 -13.00 -0.96
C LYS A 92 6.80 -11.68 -1.56
N ASN A 93 5.87 -10.76 -1.76
CA ASN A 93 6.19 -9.49 -2.38
C ASN A 93 5.18 -8.43 -1.94
N THR A 94 5.65 -7.20 -1.75
CA THR A 94 4.80 -6.03 -1.52
C THR A 94 5.13 -5.00 -2.59
N SER A 95 4.10 -4.38 -3.16
CA SER A 95 4.24 -3.38 -4.22
C SER A 95 3.26 -2.24 -4.01
N VAL A 96 3.72 -1.03 -4.32
CA VAL A 96 2.92 0.20 -4.22
C VAL A 96 2.72 0.80 -5.59
N TYR A 97 1.48 1.15 -5.90
CA TYR A 97 1.09 1.86 -7.10
C TYR A 97 0.62 3.26 -6.73
N LEU A 98 1.36 4.27 -7.16
CA LEU A 98 0.99 5.67 -6.97
C LEU A 98 0.07 6.13 -8.10
N ILE A 99 -1.07 6.70 -7.73
CA ILE A 99 -2.06 7.21 -8.66
C ILE A 99 -1.82 8.71 -8.81
N CYS A 100 -1.32 9.15 -9.97
CA CYS A 100 -0.98 10.56 -10.22
C CYS A 100 -2.02 11.25 -11.12
N SER A 101 -2.26 12.56 -10.89
CA SER A 101 -3.30 13.36 -11.57
C SER A 101 -3.24 13.37 -13.10
N GLU A 102 -2.05 13.29 -13.70
CA GLU A 102 -1.87 13.30 -15.17
C GLU A 102 -2.09 11.92 -15.81
N SER A 103 -2.23 10.88 -15.01
CA SER A 103 -2.27 9.48 -15.45
C SER A 103 -3.49 8.72 -14.99
N MET A 104 -4.50 9.38 -14.41
CA MET A 104 -5.73 8.71 -13.97
C MET A 104 -6.27 7.85 -15.12
N PRO A 105 -6.18 6.51 -15.02
CA PRO A 105 -6.91 5.67 -15.93
C PRO A 105 -8.38 6.05 -15.70
N LYS A 106 -9.13 6.39 -16.75
CA LYS A 106 -10.61 6.52 -16.67
C LYS A 106 -11.13 5.44 -15.73
N LYS A 107 -12.04 5.72 -14.79
CA LYS A 107 -12.45 4.82 -13.69
C LYS A 107 -12.53 3.33 -14.09
N ASN A 108 -13.05 3.08 -15.30
CA ASN A 108 -13.19 1.82 -16.03
C ASN A 108 -11.85 1.08 -16.26
N SER A 109 -10.77 1.79 -16.57
CA SER A 109 -9.42 1.27 -16.77
C SER A 109 -8.67 0.98 -15.49
N PHE A 110 -8.91 1.68 -14.38
CA PHE A 110 -8.35 1.28 -13.09
C PHE A 110 -8.99 -0.03 -12.61
N THR A 111 -10.33 -0.15 -12.72
CA THR A 111 -11.01 -1.42 -12.41
C THR A 111 -10.55 -2.56 -13.33
N ARG A 112 -10.31 -2.28 -14.62
CA ARG A 112 -9.74 -3.26 -15.56
C ARG A 112 -8.31 -3.65 -15.22
N PHE A 113 -7.49 -2.69 -14.79
CA PHE A 113 -6.11 -2.93 -14.37
C PHE A 113 -6.08 -3.81 -13.12
N ILE A 114 -6.89 -3.50 -12.11
CA ILE A 114 -7.01 -4.32 -10.90
C ILE A 114 -7.53 -5.73 -11.24
N LYS A 115 -8.54 -5.86 -12.11
CA LYS A 115 -9.03 -7.18 -12.57
C LYS A 115 -7.94 -8.06 -13.20
N LYS A 116 -6.88 -7.47 -13.78
CA LYS A 116 -5.76 -8.21 -14.37
C LYS A 116 -4.88 -8.93 -13.33
N PHE A 117 -4.99 -8.55 -12.05
CA PHE A 117 -4.26 -9.18 -10.95
C PHE A 117 -5.15 -10.07 -10.06
N VAL A 118 -6.47 -10.07 -10.31
CA VAL A 118 -7.47 -10.87 -9.57
C VAL A 118 -7.87 -12.16 -10.34
N MET A 119 -7.45 -12.29 -11.60
CA MET A 119 -7.53 -13.53 -12.41
C MET A 119 -6.16 -14.17 -12.52
#